data_AF-A0A9P1EDX4-F1
#
_entry.id   AF-A0A9P1EDX4-F1
#
_cell.length_a   1.000
_cell.length_b   1.000
_cell.length_c   1.000
_cell.angle_alpha   90.00
_cell.angle_beta   90.00
_cell.angle_gamma   90.00
#
_symmetry.space_group_name_H-M   'P 1'
#
loop_
_entity.id
_entity.type
_entity.pdbx_description
1 polymer ?
#
loop_
_entity_poly.entity_id
_entity_poly.type
_entity_poly.pdbx_seq_one_letter_code
_entity_poly.pdbx_strand_id
1 'polypeptide(L)'
;MGNALRFLYGQCCKPSADSDPLGHHGITPATVGVSALAQDLYNFEITSQVPQGLSQHAVSSKKAQSNWYGKLSVAWRKGRPPQTPEEASRLIIQTLKGHKKADVEGLLVFYGLPLPGSLVELTDGGPPQHAHGLKFELLTLPVDAKAVADGDTITVYVSVTDPREASCVPRDVAAAAHERETARAHKNYERADELHKHIISSGYRAIRVNNEEVLARKYRIRLRGIDAPESKMPFGQESKDELVRIVEGKNLKVMVFDQDRYGRSVGDVYCNGLFVQEIMLKKGLAWHYTAYDQRPELAKVNCYCPSKFSILVSIFNFSDLVLHPRIYCHF
;
A
#
# COMPACT_ATOMS: atom_id res chain seq x y z
N MET A 1 29.70 26.94 65.71
CA MET A 1 30.96 26.16 65.65
C MET A 1 30.74 25.13 64.54
N GLY A 2 31.14 25.37 63.29
CA GLY A 2 32.53 25.35 62.81
C GLY A 2 33.01 23.88 62.77
N ASN A 3 33.55 23.30 61.70
CA ASN A 3 34.01 23.79 60.41
C ASN A 3 34.43 22.58 59.55
N ALA A 4 34.79 22.85 58.29
CA ALA A 4 35.59 22.05 57.33
C ALA A 4 34.80 21.07 56.45
N LEU A 5 34.33 21.43 55.25
CA LEU A 5 35.04 21.92 54.04
C LEU A 5 36.23 21.04 53.64
N ARG A 6 36.09 20.33 52.52
CA ARG A 6 37.18 20.09 51.58
C ARG A 6 36.76 20.51 50.16
N PHE A 7 37.36 21.63 49.78
CA PHE A 7 37.67 22.17 48.45
C PHE A 7 38.05 21.06 47.44
N LEU A 8 37.54 21.04 46.19
CA LEU A 8 37.65 21.96 45.04
C LEU A 8 38.87 21.71 44.10
N TYR A 9 38.54 21.77 42.81
CA TYR A 9 39.32 22.21 41.63
C TYR A 9 40.10 21.24 40.74
N GLY A 10 39.83 21.40 39.43
CA GLY A 10 40.55 20.84 38.27
C GLY A 10 39.66 20.83 37.01
N GLN A 11 39.04 21.96 36.66
CA GLN A 11 39.41 22.82 35.49
C GLN A 11 38.81 22.41 34.13
N CYS A 12 37.99 23.35 33.64
CA CYS A 12 37.51 23.65 32.29
C CYS A 12 38.29 23.09 31.08
N CYS A 13 37.54 22.56 30.11
CA CYS A 13 37.58 22.96 28.70
C CYS A 13 36.19 22.72 28.07
N LYS A 14 35.61 23.75 27.44
CA LYS A 14 34.53 23.64 26.41
C LYS A 14 35.22 23.55 25.02
N PRO A 15 34.48 23.48 23.90
CA PRO A 15 33.53 22.47 23.45
C PRO A 15 34.03 21.82 22.13
N SER A 16 33.50 20.66 21.74
CA SER A 16 33.48 20.28 20.33
C SER A 16 32.06 19.82 20.00
N ALA A 17 31.42 20.61 19.14
CA ALA A 17 30.28 20.17 18.39
C ALA A 17 30.67 18.90 17.63
N ASP A 18 29.88 17.85 17.78
CA ASP A 18 29.36 17.17 16.62
C ASP A 18 28.07 16.44 17.01
N SER A 19 27.10 16.65 16.15
CA SER A 19 25.73 16.20 16.22
C SER A 19 25.63 14.68 16.18
N ASP A 20 25.01 14.10 17.20
CA ASP A 20 24.26 12.86 17.08
C ASP A 20 23.22 12.77 18.19
N PRO A 21 21.91 12.72 17.89
CA PRO A 21 20.93 12.28 18.86
C PRO A 21 20.39 10.91 18.44
N LEU A 22 21.25 9.88 18.46
CA LEU A 22 20.79 8.50 18.63
C LEU A 22 20.51 8.28 20.13
N GLY A 23 19.29 8.63 20.54
CA GLY A 23 18.77 8.36 21.88
C GLY A 23 18.44 6.88 22.07
N HIS A 24 18.86 6.34 23.22
CA HIS A 24 18.84 4.93 23.63
C HIS A 24 17.47 4.27 23.88
N HIS A 25 16.39 4.85 23.37
CA HIS A 25 15.09 4.18 23.26
C HIS A 25 14.54 4.61 21.90
N GLY A 26 14.16 3.66 21.05
CA GLY A 26 13.68 3.88 19.67
C GLY A 26 12.35 4.64 19.59
N ILE A 27 12.31 5.85 20.13
CA ILE A 27 11.18 6.76 20.13
C ILE A 27 11.50 7.83 19.10
N THR A 28 10.86 7.73 17.94
CA THR A 28 10.88 8.81 16.96
C THR A 28 10.28 10.07 17.60
N PRO A 29 10.77 11.29 17.27
CA PRO A 29 10.23 12.55 17.78
C PRO A 29 8.71 12.67 17.61
N ALA A 30 8.17 12.02 16.58
CA ALA A 30 6.74 11.99 16.29
C ALA A 30 5.92 11.22 17.34
N THR A 31 6.46 10.14 17.92
CA THR A 31 5.79 9.34 18.97
C THR A 31 5.71 10.11 20.31
N VAL A 32 6.63 11.06 20.52
CA VAL A 32 6.65 11.95 21.70
C VAL A 32 5.43 12.90 21.69
N GLY A 33 5.04 13.40 20.52
CA GLY A 33 3.93 14.37 20.37
C GLY A 33 2.57 13.84 20.81
N VAL A 34 2.24 12.59 20.43
CA VAL A 34 0.98 11.93 20.81
C VAL A 34 0.92 11.68 22.32
N SER A 35 2.04 11.28 22.90
CA SER A 35 2.15 10.98 24.33
C SER A 35 2.05 12.26 25.19
N ALA A 36 2.68 13.34 24.74
CA ALA A 36 2.58 14.66 25.37
C ALA A 36 1.15 15.20 25.34
N LEU A 37 0.46 15.08 24.19
CA LEU A 37 -0.95 15.46 24.07
C LEU A 37 -1.85 14.66 25.03
N ALA A 38 -1.64 13.35 25.12
CA ALA A 38 -2.40 12.50 26.04
C ALA A 38 -2.21 12.91 27.51
N GLN A 39 -0.97 13.20 27.91
CA GLN A 39 -0.65 13.64 29.27
C GLN A 39 -1.26 15.00 29.60
N ASP A 40 -1.22 15.95 28.67
CA ASP A 40 -1.79 17.29 28.86
C ASP A 40 -3.32 17.26 28.91
N LEU A 41 -3.97 16.39 28.13
CA LEU A 41 -5.41 16.16 28.22
C LEU A 41 -5.80 15.58 29.59
N TYR A 42 -5.02 14.64 30.11
CA TYR A 42 -5.23 14.08 31.45
C TYR A 42 -5.04 15.15 32.54
N ASN A 43 -3.99 15.96 32.44
CA ASN A 43 -3.74 17.08 33.36
C ASN A 43 -4.85 18.14 33.30
N PHE A 44 -5.39 18.41 32.11
CA PHE A 44 -6.51 19.32 31.91
C PHE A 44 -7.79 18.81 32.57
N GLU A 45 -8.05 17.51 32.57
CA GLU A 45 -9.22 16.95 33.26
C GLU A 45 -9.14 17.15 34.78
N ILE A 46 -7.93 17.11 35.34
CA ILE A 46 -7.71 17.30 36.77
C ILE A 46 -7.73 18.78 37.15
N THR A 47 -7.09 19.64 36.36
CA THR A 47 -6.78 21.03 36.73
C THR A 47 -7.65 22.06 36.02
N SER A 48 -8.32 21.69 34.94
CA SER A 48 -8.98 22.59 33.98
C SER A 48 -8.06 23.69 33.41
N GLN A 49 -6.74 23.49 33.47
CA GLN A 49 -5.73 24.43 32.98
C GLN A 49 -5.06 23.89 31.72
N VAL A 50 -4.89 24.77 30.73
CA VAL A 50 -4.15 24.47 29.49
C VAL A 50 -2.63 24.58 29.70
N PRO A 51 -1.80 23.89 28.90
CA PRO A 51 -0.34 23.89 29.07
C PRO A 51 0.28 25.29 28.99
N GLN A 52 1.30 25.55 29.82
CA GLN A 52 1.89 26.90 30.00
C GLN A 52 2.64 27.45 28.76
N GLY A 53 2.85 26.66 27.71
CA GLY A 53 3.43 27.10 26.44
C GLY A 53 2.42 27.30 25.29
N LEU A 54 1.19 26.79 25.41
CA LEU A 54 0.23 26.78 24.30
C LEU A 54 -0.14 28.20 23.83
N SER A 55 -0.17 29.16 24.76
CA SER A 55 -0.47 30.56 24.44
C SER A 55 0.59 31.26 23.59
N GLN A 56 1.78 30.67 23.41
CA GLN A 56 2.79 31.18 22.48
C GLN A 56 2.52 30.77 21.03
N HIS A 57 1.72 29.71 20.84
CA HIS A 57 1.42 29.13 19.53
C HIS A 57 -0.03 29.40 19.08
N ALA A 58 -0.94 29.71 20.00
CA ALA A 58 -2.33 30.02 19.71
C ALA A 58 -2.62 31.54 19.76
N VAL A 59 -3.40 32.04 18.81
CA VAL A 59 -3.86 33.44 18.72
C VAL A 59 -5.11 33.72 19.57
N SER A 60 -5.78 32.68 20.04
CA SER A 60 -6.96 32.76 20.90
C SER A 60 -6.62 33.03 22.37
N SER A 61 -7.54 33.65 23.12
CA SER A 61 -7.36 33.90 24.56
C SER A 61 -7.28 32.61 25.38
N LYS A 62 -6.67 32.64 26.57
CA LYS A 62 -6.60 31.46 27.48
C LYS A 62 -7.97 30.84 27.78
N LYS A 63 -9.00 31.67 27.92
CA LYS A 63 -10.39 31.21 28.13
C LYS A 63 -10.93 30.47 26.92
N ALA A 64 -10.64 30.96 25.71
CA ALA A 64 -10.98 30.25 24.49
C ALA A 64 -10.19 28.93 24.41
N GLN A 65 -8.88 28.96 24.70
CA GLN A 65 -8.00 27.77 24.80
C GLN A 65 -8.63 26.67 25.64
N SER A 66 -9.02 26.97 26.89
CA SER A 66 -9.70 25.98 27.75
C SER A 66 -10.99 25.42 27.16
N ASN A 67 -11.78 26.22 26.44
CA ASN A 67 -13.03 25.74 25.82
C ASN A 67 -12.79 24.72 24.70
N TRP A 68 -11.82 24.95 23.81
CA TRP A 68 -11.53 23.97 22.77
C TRP A 68 -10.71 22.78 23.28
N TYR A 69 -9.90 22.97 24.31
CA TYR A 69 -9.27 21.86 25.04
C TYR A 69 -10.31 20.92 25.68
N GLY A 70 -11.38 21.47 26.26
CA GLY A 70 -12.50 20.68 26.77
C GLY A 70 -13.20 19.86 25.69
N LYS A 71 -13.39 20.42 24.49
CA LYS A 71 -13.91 19.66 23.34
C LYS A 71 -12.97 18.53 22.93
N LEU A 72 -11.66 18.79 22.97
CA LEU A 72 -10.64 17.80 22.62
C LEU A 72 -10.59 16.64 23.62
N SER A 73 -10.65 16.89 24.93
CA SER A 73 -10.78 15.83 25.95
C SER A 73 -12.04 14.98 25.74
N VAL A 74 -13.19 15.60 25.43
CA VAL A 74 -14.42 14.84 25.14
C VAL A 74 -14.29 13.99 23.88
N ALA A 75 -13.69 14.52 22.81
CA ALA A 75 -13.45 13.76 21.58
C ALA A 75 -12.47 12.60 21.80
N TRP A 76 -11.41 12.83 22.59
CA TRP A 76 -10.41 11.84 22.98
C TRP A 76 -11.03 10.67 23.73
N ARG A 77 -12.00 10.92 24.61
CA ARG A 77 -12.72 9.86 25.36
C ARG A 77 -13.74 9.08 24.53
N LYS A 78 -14.36 9.72 23.52
CA LYS A 78 -15.37 9.07 22.68
C LYS A 78 -14.78 8.09 21.67
N GLY A 79 -13.51 8.24 21.32
CA GLY A 79 -12.82 7.42 20.34
C GLY A 79 -11.78 6.48 20.94
N ARG A 80 -11.18 5.64 20.09
CA ARG A 80 -9.93 4.95 20.41
C ARG A 80 -8.81 6.01 20.51
N PRO A 81 -7.94 5.97 21.55
CA PRO A 81 -6.81 6.88 21.63
C PRO A 81 -5.94 6.74 20.38
N PRO A 82 -5.59 7.85 19.71
CA PRO A 82 -4.66 7.83 18.59
C PRO A 82 -3.35 7.14 18.97
N GLN A 83 -2.88 6.21 18.15
CA GLN A 83 -1.58 5.56 18.35
C GLN A 83 -0.51 6.15 17.43
N THR A 84 -0.92 6.92 16.42
CA THR A 84 -0.01 7.56 15.47
C THR A 84 -0.17 9.09 15.48
N PRO A 85 0.91 9.84 15.14
CA PRO A 85 0.88 11.30 15.03
C PRO A 85 -0.16 11.79 14.02
N GLU A 86 -0.36 11.05 12.94
CA GLU A 86 -1.31 11.38 11.87
C GLU A 86 -2.75 11.21 12.35
N GLU A 87 -3.05 10.16 13.11
CA GLU A 87 -4.35 9.98 13.76
C GLU A 87 -4.64 11.10 14.77
N ALA A 88 -3.64 11.50 15.55
CA ALA A 88 -3.76 12.59 16.52
C ALA A 88 -4.04 13.93 15.82
N SER A 89 -3.32 14.25 14.73
CA SER A 89 -3.59 15.45 13.95
C SER A 89 -4.99 15.45 13.35
N ARG A 90 -5.45 14.32 12.80
CA ARG A 90 -6.81 14.20 12.24
C ARG A 90 -7.88 14.42 13.29
N LEU A 91 -7.71 13.84 14.48
CA LEU A 91 -8.63 14.02 15.60
C LEU A 91 -8.73 15.50 16.01
N ILE A 92 -7.58 16.19 16.11
CA ILE A 92 -7.52 17.63 16.42
C ILE A 92 -8.23 18.45 15.34
N ILE A 93 -7.87 18.24 14.06
CA ILE A 93 -8.44 18.99 12.94
C ILE A 93 -9.95 18.78 12.84
N GLN A 94 -10.43 17.56 13.05
CA GLN A 94 -11.85 17.23 13.01
C GLN A 94 -12.60 17.84 14.19
N THR A 95 -12.06 17.74 15.40
CA THR A 95 -12.70 18.27 16.62
C THR A 95 -12.77 19.79 16.61
N LEU A 96 -11.75 20.43 16.05
CA LEU A 96 -11.64 21.89 16.00
C LEU A 96 -12.13 22.49 14.67
N LYS A 97 -12.83 21.72 13.84
CA LYS A 97 -13.43 22.19 12.59
C LYS A 97 -14.33 23.41 12.87
N GLY A 98 -13.95 24.57 12.32
CA GLY A 98 -14.62 25.86 12.52
C GLY A 98 -13.94 26.83 13.50
N HIS A 99 -12.83 26.44 14.14
CA HIS A 99 -11.97 27.37 14.90
C HIS A 99 -10.95 28.04 13.97
N LYS A 100 -10.26 29.09 14.45
CA LYS A 100 -9.29 29.83 13.65
C LYS A 100 -8.16 28.89 13.20
N LYS A 101 -7.83 28.92 11.90
CA LYS A 101 -6.78 28.08 11.31
C LYS A 101 -5.44 28.19 12.05
N ALA A 102 -5.05 29.41 12.43
CA ALA A 102 -3.82 29.67 13.18
C ALA A 102 -3.78 28.98 14.56
N ASP A 103 -4.93 28.84 15.25
CA ASP A 103 -4.98 28.14 16.55
C ASP A 103 -4.81 26.63 16.39
N VAL A 104 -5.40 26.06 15.33
CA VAL A 104 -5.30 24.63 15.02
C VAL A 104 -3.88 24.29 14.57
N GLU A 105 -3.29 25.08 13.69
CA GLU A 105 -1.89 24.93 13.27
C GLU A 105 -0.93 25.14 14.43
N GLY A 106 -1.18 26.13 15.28
CA GLY A 106 -0.42 26.37 16.50
C GLY A 106 -0.44 25.20 17.47
N LEU A 107 -1.59 24.55 17.68
CA LEU A 107 -1.71 23.35 18.51
C LEU A 107 -0.90 22.17 17.92
N LEU A 108 -0.98 21.96 16.61
CA LEU A 108 -0.24 20.89 15.93
C LEU A 108 1.27 21.11 16.05
N VAL A 109 1.74 22.35 15.87
CA VAL A 109 3.15 22.72 16.07
C VAL A 109 3.59 22.52 17.52
N PHE A 110 2.76 22.93 18.49
CA PHE A 110 3.08 22.78 19.91
C PHE A 110 3.34 21.31 20.31
N TYR A 111 2.62 20.37 19.71
CA TYR A 111 2.81 18.93 19.93
C TYR A 111 3.75 18.24 18.92
N GLY A 112 4.35 18.98 17.98
CA GLY A 112 5.18 18.39 16.92
C GLY A 112 4.40 17.43 16.01
N LEU A 113 3.11 17.66 15.83
CA LEU A 113 2.21 16.85 15.01
C LEU A 113 2.18 17.35 13.56
N PRO A 114 1.94 16.45 12.57
CA PRO A 114 1.95 16.82 11.16
C PRO A 114 0.88 17.87 10.84
N LEU A 115 1.30 18.92 10.13
CA LEU A 115 0.47 20.06 9.73
C LEU A 115 -0.54 19.68 8.63
N PRO A 116 -1.66 20.42 8.48
CA PRO A 116 -2.67 20.14 7.47
C PRO A 116 -2.09 20.13 6.04
N GLY A 117 -1.13 20.99 5.72
CA GLY A 117 -0.47 21.01 4.40
C GLY A 117 0.37 19.76 4.09
N SER A 118 1.02 19.19 5.12
CA SER A 118 1.76 17.92 5.01
C SER A 118 0.83 16.70 5.05
N LEU A 119 -0.31 16.81 5.76
CA LEU A 119 -1.38 15.83 5.68
C LEU A 119 -2.03 15.82 4.29
N VAL A 120 -2.08 16.95 3.58
CA VAL A 120 -2.60 17.02 2.20
C VAL A 120 -1.74 16.20 1.23
N GLU A 121 -0.40 16.19 1.40
CA GLU A 121 0.51 15.29 0.66
C GLU A 121 0.35 13.81 1.03
N LEU A 122 -0.32 13.49 2.14
CA LEU A 122 -0.68 12.13 2.55
C LEU A 122 -2.19 11.84 2.44
N THR A 123 -2.99 12.75 1.87
CA THR A 123 -4.43 12.56 1.61
C THR A 123 -4.78 12.36 0.14
N ASP A 124 -3.79 12.28 -0.76
CA ASP A 124 -3.98 11.61 -2.07
C ASP A 124 -3.46 10.15 -2.04
N GLY A 125 -3.27 9.60 -0.85
CA GLY A 125 -2.76 8.25 -0.61
C GLY A 125 -3.40 7.56 0.59
N GLY A 126 -4.69 7.78 0.84
CA GLY A 126 -5.44 6.78 1.60
C GLY A 126 -5.35 5.45 0.85
N PRO A 127 -5.22 4.28 1.53
CA PRO A 127 -5.44 3.01 0.85
C PRO A 127 -6.79 3.16 0.15
N PRO A 128 -6.86 2.91 -1.17
CA PRO A 128 -8.00 3.34 -1.93
C PRO A 128 -9.27 2.75 -1.30
N GLN A 129 -10.40 3.46 -1.44
CA GLN A 129 -11.72 3.02 -0.97
C GLN A 129 -12.23 1.74 -1.69
N HIS A 130 -11.37 0.77 -1.99
CA HIS A 130 -11.69 -0.48 -2.66
C HIS A 130 -12.09 -1.57 -1.68
N ALA A 131 -13.05 -1.29 -0.82
CA ALA A 131 -13.77 -2.31 -0.07
C ALA A 131 -15.14 -2.64 -0.68
N HIS A 132 -15.67 -1.80 -1.58
CA HIS A 132 -16.93 -2.11 -2.25
C HIS A 132 -16.68 -3.15 -3.35
N GLY A 133 -17.17 -4.38 -3.14
CA GLY A 133 -17.06 -5.47 -4.11
C GLY A 133 -15.77 -6.31 -4.03
N LEU A 134 -14.91 -6.13 -3.03
CA LEU A 134 -13.76 -7.01 -2.81
C LEU A 134 -14.26 -8.40 -2.41
N LYS A 135 -13.94 -9.42 -3.20
CA LYS A 135 -14.31 -10.82 -2.90
C LYS A 135 -13.29 -11.45 -1.95
N PHE A 136 -12.01 -11.32 -2.24
CA PHE A 136 -10.92 -11.84 -1.42
C PHE A 136 -9.57 -11.24 -1.82
N GLU A 137 -8.58 -11.41 -0.95
CA GLU A 137 -7.17 -11.04 -1.18
C GLU A 137 -6.33 -12.29 -1.39
N LEU A 138 -5.33 -12.21 -2.25
CA LEU A 138 -4.33 -13.25 -2.47
C LEU A 138 -2.93 -12.68 -2.20
N LEU A 139 -2.14 -13.42 -1.43
CA LEU A 139 -0.71 -13.20 -1.30
C LEU A 139 0.02 -14.24 -2.15
N THR A 140 0.72 -13.79 -3.18
CA THR A 140 1.33 -14.70 -4.15
C THR A 140 2.73 -15.12 -3.73
N LEU A 141 3.17 -16.26 -4.24
CA LEU A 141 4.58 -16.61 -4.34
C LEU A 141 5.30 -15.66 -5.33
N PRO A 142 6.65 -15.61 -5.30
CA PRO A 142 7.42 -14.84 -6.27
C PRO A 142 7.02 -15.17 -7.71
N VAL A 143 6.75 -14.13 -8.49
CA VAL A 143 6.31 -14.30 -9.88
C VAL A 143 7.49 -14.59 -10.81
N ASP A 144 7.33 -15.60 -11.66
CA ASP A 144 8.22 -15.90 -12.78
C ASP A 144 7.88 -14.99 -13.97
N ALA A 145 8.87 -14.42 -14.67
CA ALA A 145 8.67 -13.64 -15.89
C ALA A 145 7.79 -14.34 -16.93
N LYS A 146 7.89 -15.67 -17.06
CA LYS A 146 7.08 -16.48 -17.99
C LYS A 146 5.60 -16.52 -17.61
N ALA A 147 5.25 -16.13 -16.40
CA ALA A 147 3.89 -16.11 -15.92
C ALA A 147 3.09 -14.89 -16.41
N VAL A 148 3.78 -13.86 -16.93
CA VAL A 148 3.17 -12.68 -17.56
C VAL A 148 2.82 -13.03 -19.03
N ALA A 149 1.53 -12.96 -19.36
CA ALA A 149 1.06 -13.31 -20.70
C ALA A 149 1.26 -12.14 -21.68
N ASP A 150 0.74 -10.98 -21.30
CA ASP A 150 0.69 -9.71 -22.04
C ASP A 150 0.85 -8.54 -21.03
N GLY A 151 0.54 -7.30 -21.42
CA GLY A 151 0.68 -6.12 -20.55
C GLY A 151 -0.41 -5.95 -19.48
N ASP A 152 -1.43 -6.81 -19.41
CA ASP A 152 -2.52 -6.69 -18.44
C ASP A 152 -3.00 -8.01 -17.79
N THR A 153 -2.42 -9.14 -18.18
CA THR A 153 -2.78 -10.47 -17.72
C THR A 153 -1.56 -11.21 -17.18
N ILE A 154 -1.68 -11.69 -15.94
CA ILE A 154 -0.61 -12.35 -15.20
C ILE A 154 -1.12 -13.65 -14.56
N THR A 155 -0.34 -14.72 -14.67
CA THR A 155 -0.58 -15.95 -13.91
C THR A 155 0.20 -15.87 -12.60
N VAL A 156 -0.48 -16.10 -11.49
CA VAL A 156 0.15 -16.11 -10.16
C VAL A 156 -0.12 -17.43 -9.46
N TYR A 157 0.71 -17.73 -8.48
CA TYR A 157 0.57 -18.93 -7.67
C TYR A 157 0.47 -18.55 -6.20
N VAL A 158 -0.48 -19.17 -5.50
CA VAL A 158 -0.72 -18.95 -4.06
C VAL A 158 -0.43 -20.25 -3.35
N SER A 159 0.39 -20.18 -2.29
CA SER A 159 0.77 -21.36 -1.51
C SER A 159 -0.46 -22.01 -0.89
N VAL A 160 -0.52 -23.34 -0.87
CA VAL A 160 -1.56 -24.07 -0.12
C VAL A 160 -1.40 -23.96 1.39
N THR A 161 -0.28 -23.40 1.87
CA THR A 161 -0.10 -23.05 3.29
C THR A 161 -0.92 -21.84 3.71
N ASP A 162 -1.42 -21.05 2.75
CA ASP A 162 -2.38 -20.00 3.04
C ASP A 162 -3.68 -20.62 3.61
N PRO A 163 -4.21 -20.13 4.74
CA PRO A 163 -5.40 -20.71 5.38
C PRO A 163 -6.61 -20.85 4.45
N ARG A 164 -6.78 -19.90 3.52
CA ARG A 164 -7.87 -19.94 2.55
C ARG A 164 -7.68 -21.10 1.57
N GLU A 165 -6.48 -21.28 1.04
CA GLU A 165 -6.20 -22.34 0.08
C GLU A 165 -6.14 -23.72 0.72
N ALA A 166 -5.59 -23.82 1.94
CA ALA A 166 -5.46 -25.08 2.68
C ALA A 166 -6.80 -25.82 2.80
N SER A 167 -7.89 -25.09 3.07
CA SER A 167 -9.23 -25.65 3.19
C SER A 167 -9.85 -26.13 1.88
N CYS A 168 -9.33 -25.66 0.74
CA CYS A 168 -9.89 -25.89 -0.59
C CYS A 168 -9.10 -26.92 -1.42
N VAL A 169 -7.98 -27.47 -0.91
CA VAL A 169 -7.17 -28.43 -1.66
C VAL A 169 -7.86 -29.80 -1.74
N PRO A 170 -8.09 -30.34 -2.95
CA PRO A 170 -8.59 -31.70 -3.12
C PRO A 170 -7.65 -32.76 -2.54
N ARG A 171 -8.21 -33.81 -1.92
CA ARG A 171 -7.44 -34.86 -1.24
C ARG A 171 -6.52 -35.63 -2.20
N ASP A 172 -6.97 -35.87 -3.42
CA ASP A 172 -6.22 -36.49 -4.50
C ASP A 172 -4.99 -35.64 -4.88
N VAL A 173 -5.15 -34.32 -5.00
CA VAL A 173 -4.03 -33.41 -5.32
C VAL A 173 -3.00 -33.38 -4.18
N ALA A 174 -3.46 -33.33 -2.92
CA ALA A 174 -2.58 -33.37 -1.77
C ALA A 174 -1.80 -34.70 -1.68
N ALA A 175 -2.49 -35.82 -1.90
CA ALA A 175 -1.87 -37.15 -1.94
C ALA A 175 -0.85 -37.25 -3.10
N ALA A 176 -1.19 -36.77 -4.29
CA ALA A 176 -0.30 -36.77 -5.44
C ALA A 176 0.96 -35.91 -5.22
N ALA A 177 0.84 -34.78 -4.51
CA ALA A 177 1.99 -33.95 -4.16
C ALA A 177 2.96 -34.69 -3.20
N HIS A 178 2.43 -35.37 -2.18
CA HIS A 178 3.22 -36.16 -1.24
C HIS A 178 3.87 -37.40 -1.91
N GLU A 179 3.11 -38.11 -2.75
CA GLU A 179 3.62 -39.25 -3.50
C GLU A 179 4.72 -38.82 -4.48
N ARG A 180 4.57 -37.64 -5.12
CA ARG A 180 5.59 -37.09 -6.01
C ARG A 180 6.89 -36.81 -5.28
N GLU A 181 6.82 -36.20 -4.10
CA GLU A 181 8.01 -35.96 -3.26
C GLU A 181 8.71 -37.29 -2.93
N THR A 182 7.94 -38.30 -2.54
CA THR A 182 8.43 -39.65 -2.27
C THR A 182 9.08 -40.27 -3.51
N ALA A 183 8.44 -40.16 -4.68
CA ALA A 183 8.97 -40.68 -5.94
C ALA A 183 10.30 -40.00 -6.33
N ARG A 184 10.43 -38.69 -6.13
CA ARG A 184 11.68 -37.96 -6.37
C ARG A 184 12.79 -38.37 -5.41
N ALA A 185 12.47 -38.60 -4.13
CA ALA A 185 13.43 -39.10 -3.15
C ALA A 185 14.00 -40.48 -3.53
N HIS A 186 13.16 -41.34 -4.12
CA HIS A 186 13.56 -42.65 -4.66
C HIS A 186 14.09 -42.60 -6.11
N LYS A 187 14.31 -41.40 -6.68
CA LYS A 187 14.76 -41.17 -8.07
C LYS A 187 13.84 -41.79 -9.14
N ASN A 188 12.58 -42.03 -8.82
CA ASN A 188 11.56 -42.47 -9.78
C ASN A 188 10.96 -41.24 -10.48
N TYR A 189 11.68 -40.73 -11.47
CA TYR A 189 11.30 -39.51 -12.18
C TYR A 189 10.08 -39.68 -13.08
N GLU A 190 9.87 -40.86 -13.65
CA GLU A 190 8.70 -41.17 -14.48
C GLU A 190 7.41 -41.02 -13.67
N ARG A 191 7.35 -41.68 -12.50
CA ARG A 191 6.21 -41.55 -11.58
C ARG A 191 6.03 -40.12 -11.09
N ALA A 192 7.13 -39.43 -10.76
CA ALA A 192 7.08 -38.05 -10.31
C ALA A 192 6.52 -37.08 -11.38
N ASP A 193 6.78 -37.35 -12.66
CA ASP A 193 6.29 -36.57 -13.80
C ASP A 193 4.83 -36.85 -14.13
N GLU A 194 4.38 -38.10 -14.02
CA GLU A 194 2.95 -38.44 -14.10
C GLU A 194 2.14 -37.69 -13.05
N LEU A 195 2.59 -37.75 -11.80
CA LEU A 195 1.96 -37.05 -10.68
C LEU A 195 2.02 -35.53 -10.90
N HIS A 196 3.10 -35.00 -11.48
CA HIS A 196 3.18 -33.59 -11.84
C HIS A 196 2.10 -33.17 -12.85
N LYS A 197 1.92 -33.97 -13.90
CA LYS A 197 0.90 -33.71 -14.93
C LYS A 197 -0.49 -33.73 -14.31
N HIS A 198 -0.75 -34.67 -13.42
CA HIS A 198 -2.01 -34.72 -12.68
C HIS A 198 -2.23 -33.45 -11.84
N ILE A 199 -1.25 -33.03 -11.03
CA ILE A 199 -1.30 -31.79 -10.24
C ILE A 199 -1.57 -30.56 -11.12
N ILE A 200 -0.88 -30.46 -12.27
CA ILE A 200 -1.07 -29.37 -13.24
C ILE A 200 -2.49 -29.38 -13.82
N SER A 201 -3.00 -30.57 -14.20
CA SER A 201 -4.35 -30.71 -14.76
C SER A 201 -5.44 -30.29 -13.77
N SER A 202 -5.20 -30.47 -12.48
CA SER A 202 -6.09 -30.04 -11.39
C SER A 202 -5.97 -28.55 -11.04
N GLY A 203 -5.13 -27.78 -11.76
CA GLY A 203 -4.96 -26.34 -11.54
C GLY A 203 -3.98 -25.99 -10.42
N TYR A 204 -3.15 -26.93 -9.99
CA TYR A 204 -2.11 -26.74 -8.99
C TYR A 204 -0.73 -26.88 -9.63
N ARG A 205 0.31 -26.48 -8.92
CA ARG A 205 1.69 -26.67 -9.34
C ARG A 205 2.59 -26.78 -8.13
N ALA A 206 3.52 -27.72 -8.18
CA ALA A 206 4.62 -27.78 -7.22
C ALA A 206 5.73 -26.83 -7.68
N ILE A 207 6.01 -25.79 -6.88
CA ILE A 207 6.94 -24.71 -7.19
C ILE A 207 8.08 -24.76 -6.20
N ARG A 208 9.31 -24.64 -6.69
CA ARG A 208 10.49 -24.60 -5.84
C ARG A 208 10.74 -23.16 -5.37
N VAL A 209 10.60 -22.92 -4.07
CA VAL A 209 10.87 -21.63 -3.42
C VAL A 209 11.88 -21.87 -2.31
N ASN A 210 13.01 -21.14 -2.31
CA ASN A 210 14.07 -21.29 -1.30
C ASN A 210 14.54 -22.75 -1.09
N ASN A 211 14.71 -23.48 -2.18
CA ASN A 211 15.07 -24.91 -2.21
C ASN A 211 14.00 -25.90 -1.74
N GLU A 212 12.86 -25.45 -1.24
CA GLU A 212 11.72 -26.28 -0.81
C GLU A 212 10.66 -26.37 -1.93
N GLU A 213 10.03 -27.53 -2.09
CA GLU A 213 8.93 -27.73 -3.06
C GLU A 213 7.61 -27.41 -2.37
N VAL A 214 6.99 -26.29 -2.76
CA VAL A 214 5.72 -25.80 -2.22
C VAL A 214 4.61 -26.10 -3.21
N LEU A 215 3.56 -26.78 -2.76
CA LEU A 215 2.34 -26.93 -3.55
C LEU A 215 1.60 -25.58 -3.59
N ALA A 216 1.23 -25.12 -4.78
CA ALA A 216 0.58 -23.85 -4.97
C ALA A 216 -0.58 -23.95 -5.97
N ARG A 217 -1.63 -23.17 -5.73
CA ARG A 217 -2.78 -23.07 -6.64
C ARG A 217 -2.54 -22.00 -7.69
N LYS A 218 -2.89 -22.31 -8.95
CA LYS A 218 -2.77 -21.39 -10.08
C LYS A 218 -3.95 -20.44 -10.15
N TYR A 219 -3.68 -19.16 -10.30
CA TYR A 219 -4.66 -18.12 -10.58
C TYR A 219 -4.26 -17.34 -11.84
N ARG A 220 -5.23 -17.04 -12.70
CA ARG A 220 -5.05 -16.14 -13.84
C ARG A 220 -5.69 -14.81 -13.49
N ILE A 221 -4.90 -13.76 -13.40
CA ILE A 221 -5.32 -12.43 -12.99
C ILE A 221 -5.36 -11.50 -14.20
N ARG A 222 -6.47 -10.79 -14.39
CA ARG A 222 -6.61 -9.68 -15.32
C ARG A 222 -6.60 -8.39 -14.50
N LEU A 223 -5.69 -7.48 -14.83
CA LEU A 223 -5.54 -6.19 -14.14
C LEU A 223 -6.79 -5.33 -14.34
N ARG A 224 -7.47 -5.00 -13.25
CA ARG A 224 -8.74 -4.27 -13.30
C ARG A 224 -8.54 -2.84 -13.81
N GLY A 225 -9.44 -2.38 -14.68
CA GLY A 225 -9.52 -0.98 -15.11
C GLY A 225 -8.50 -0.54 -16.16
N ILE A 226 -7.56 -1.40 -16.56
CA ILE A 226 -6.60 -1.11 -17.62
C ILE A 226 -6.75 -2.07 -18.79
N ASP A 227 -6.30 -1.68 -19.98
CA ASP A 227 -6.22 -2.55 -21.16
C ASP A 227 -4.88 -2.32 -21.85
N ALA A 228 -4.10 -3.37 -22.05
CA ALA A 228 -2.78 -3.27 -22.66
C ALA A 228 -2.81 -3.77 -24.12
N PRO A 229 -1.92 -3.26 -25.00
CA PRO A 229 -1.76 -3.82 -26.33
C PRO A 229 -1.39 -5.31 -26.25
N GLU A 230 -2.08 -6.13 -27.04
CA GLU A 230 -1.78 -7.56 -27.17
C GLU A 230 -0.34 -7.76 -27.66
N SER A 231 0.31 -8.88 -27.32
CA SER A 231 1.74 -9.07 -27.64
C SER A 231 2.11 -8.96 -29.12
N LYS A 232 1.14 -9.14 -30.04
CA LYS A 232 1.34 -9.00 -31.49
C LYS A 232 1.08 -7.60 -32.02
N MET A 233 0.47 -6.73 -31.22
CA MET A 233 0.22 -5.33 -31.58
C MET A 233 1.49 -4.49 -31.39
N PRO A 234 1.61 -3.35 -32.09
CA PRO A 234 2.64 -2.37 -31.79
C PRO A 234 2.64 -2.01 -30.30
N PHE A 235 3.81 -1.93 -29.69
CA PHE A 235 4.00 -1.67 -28.26
C PHE A 235 3.53 -2.77 -27.30
N GLY A 236 3.02 -3.90 -27.81
CA GLY A 236 2.60 -5.05 -27.01
C GLY A 236 3.76 -5.69 -26.24
N GLN A 237 4.92 -5.81 -26.89
CA GLN A 237 6.11 -6.37 -26.25
C GLN A 237 6.67 -5.42 -25.18
N GLU A 238 6.76 -4.11 -25.45
CA GLU A 238 7.21 -3.13 -24.45
C GLU A 238 6.29 -3.09 -23.22
N SER A 239 4.97 -3.20 -23.42
CA SER A 239 4.02 -3.25 -22.31
C SER A 239 4.21 -4.49 -21.45
N LYS A 240 4.36 -5.66 -22.10
CA LYS A 240 4.66 -6.92 -21.42
C LYS A 240 5.97 -6.86 -20.64
N ASP A 241 7.05 -6.37 -21.27
CA ASP A 241 8.38 -6.33 -20.67
C ASP A 241 8.41 -5.41 -19.44
N GLU A 242 7.67 -4.28 -19.48
CA GLU A 242 7.54 -3.43 -18.31
C GLU A 242 6.77 -4.11 -17.18
N LEU A 243 5.67 -4.81 -17.48
CA LEU A 243 4.93 -5.54 -16.47
C LEU A 243 5.81 -6.62 -15.82
N VAL A 244 6.57 -7.38 -16.63
CA VAL A 244 7.58 -8.33 -16.15
C VAL A 244 8.57 -7.65 -15.22
N ARG A 245 9.16 -6.52 -15.64
CA ARG A 245 10.14 -5.76 -14.85
C ARG A 245 9.60 -5.32 -13.49
N ILE A 246 8.31 -5.01 -13.40
CA ILE A 246 7.66 -4.61 -12.16
C ILE A 246 7.48 -5.81 -11.22
N VAL A 247 7.02 -6.95 -11.73
CA VAL A 247 6.53 -8.09 -10.91
C VAL A 247 7.51 -9.24 -10.73
N GLU A 248 8.48 -9.41 -11.64
CA GLU A 248 9.41 -10.55 -11.65
C GLU A 248 10.17 -10.67 -10.33
N GLY A 249 10.22 -11.89 -9.80
CA GLY A 249 10.91 -12.24 -8.57
C GLY A 249 10.28 -11.70 -7.29
N LYS A 250 9.13 -11.02 -7.38
CA LYS A 250 8.47 -10.38 -6.24
C LYS A 250 7.15 -11.05 -5.90
N ASN A 251 6.78 -10.96 -4.63
CA ASN A 251 5.46 -11.36 -4.13
C ASN A 251 4.47 -10.23 -4.40
N LEU A 252 3.27 -10.61 -4.84
CA LEU A 252 2.20 -9.67 -5.13
C LEU A 252 1.08 -9.81 -4.11
N LYS A 253 0.46 -8.68 -3.80
CA LYS A 253 -0.84 -8.62 -3.13
C LYS A 253 -1.90 -8.35 -4.18
N VAL A 254 -2.79 -9.31 -4.40
CA VAL A 254 -3.86 -9.22 -5.40
C VAL A 254 -5.20 -9.09 -4.71
N MET A 255 -5.90 -8.01 -4.96
CA MET A 255 -7.25 -7.75 -4.48
C MET A 255 -8.24 -8.14 -5.59
N VAL A 256 -8.97 -9.25 -5.41
CA VAL A 256 -9.87 -9.79 -6.43
C VAL A 256 -11.29 -9.29 -6.21
N PHE A 257 -11.88 -8.68 -7.24
CA PHE A 257 -13.23 -8.11 -7.21
C PHE A 257 -14.22 -8.93 -8.01
N ASP A 258 -13.77 -9.52 -9.12
CA ASP A 258 -14.66 -10.31 -9.96
C ASP A 258 -13.97 -11.47 -10.67
N GLN A 259 -14.74 -12.28 -11.38
CA GLN A 259 -14.24 -13.30 -12.28
C GLN A 259 -14.89 -13.09 -13.64
N ASP A 260 -14.07 -13.03 -14.69
CA ASP A 260 -14.56 -12.87 -16.05
C ASP A 260 -15.12 -14.18 -16.62
N ARG A 261 -15.80 -14.09 -17.77
CA ARG A 261 -16.37 -15.26 -18.48
C ARG A 261 -15.33 -16.29 -18.95
N TYR A 262 -14.04 -15.95 -18.92
CA TYR A 262 -12.93 -16.82 -19.29
C TYR A 262 -12.28 -17.48 -18.06
N GLY A 263 -12.87 -17.28 -16.87
CA GLY A 263 -12.40 -17.82 -15.61
C GLY A 263 -11.21 -17.07 -15.00
N ARG A 264 -10.82 -15.92 -15.55
CA ARG A 264 -9.75 -15.07 -14.98
C ARG A 264 -10.31 -14.23 -13.85
N SER A 265 -9.56 -14.13 -12.76
CA SER A 265 -9.88 -13.22 -11.67
C SER A 265 -9.54 -11.79 -12.08
N VAL A 266 -10.51 -10.87 -11.98
CA VAL A 266 -10.32 -9.45 -12.24
C VAL A 266 -9.96 -8.77 -10.93
N GLY A 267 -8.78 -8.15 -10.87
CA GLY A 267 -8.24 -7.66 -9.61
C GLY A 267 -7.24 -6.53 -9.73
N ASP A 268 -7.06 -5.84 -8.60
CA ASP A 268 -6.01 -4.85 -8.41
C ASP A 268 -4.74 -5.52 -7.88
N VAL A 269 -3.59 -5.16 -8.43
CA VAL A 269 -2.31 -5.80 -8.10
C VAL A 269 -1.36 -4.79 -7.48
N TYR A 270 -0.84 -5.16 -6.33
CA TYR A 270 0.15 -4.40 -5.59
C TYR A 270 1.46 -5.17 -5.49
N CYS A 271 2.56 -4.49 -5.74
CA CYS A 271 3.90 -5.03 -5.61
C CYS A 271 4.68 -4.15 -4.62
N ASN A 272 5.05 -4.69 -3.46
CA ASN A 272 5.71 -3.92 -2.39
C ASN A 272 5.00 -2.60 -2.03
N GLY A 273 3.66 -2.61 -2.00
CA GLY A 273 2.85 -1.42 -1.75
C GLY A 273 2.63 -0.50 -2.96
N LEU A 274 3.32 -0.73 -4.08
CA LEU A 274 3.13 0.03 -5.31
C LEU A 274 1.96 -0.54 -6.12
N PHE A 275 1.08 0.34 -6.61
CA PHE A 275 -0.04 -0.05 -7.46
C PHE A 275 0.42 -0.25 -8.90
N VAL A 276 0.41 -1.50 -9.37
CA VAL A 276 1.02 -1.87 -10.67
C VAL A 276 0.29 -1.20 -11.84
N GLN A 277 -1.05 -1.15 -11.79
CA GLN A 277 -1.85 -0.54 -12.86
C GLN A 277 -1.55 0.95 -13.07
N GLU A 278 -1.32 1.69 -11.98
CA GLU A 278 -0.97 3.11 -12.07
C GLU A 278 0.39 3.32 -12.73
N ILE A 279 1.37 2.46 -12.46
CA ILE A 279 2.70 2.54 -13.09
C ILE A 279 2.58 2.29 -14.60
N MET A 280 1.79 1.28 -15.00
CA MET A 280 1.55 0.95 -16.40
C MET A 280 0.89 2.12 -17.16
N LEU A 281 -0.10 2.76 -16.55
CA LEU A 281 -0.75 3.95 -17.11
C LEU A 281 0.19 5.15 -17.19
N LYS A 282 0.98 5.44 -16.14
CA LYS A 282 1.93 6.57 -16.12
C LYS A 282 3.01 6.45 -17.19
N LYS A 283 3.37 5.23 -17.56
CA LYS A 283 4.32 4.96 -18.65
C LYS A 283 3.67 4.95 -20.04
N GLY A 284 2.34 5.06 -20.12
CA GLY A 284 1.58 5.00 -21.36
C GLY A 284 1.64 3.64 -22.05
N LEU A 285 1.75 2.56 -21.26
CA LEU A 285 1.83 1.18 -21.76
C LEU A 285 0.50 0.43 -21.64
N ALA A 286 -0.53 1.09 -21.13
CA ALA A 286 -1.90 0.60 -21.07
C ALA A 286 -2.87 1.79 -21.19
N TRP A 287 -4.11 1.52 -21.59
CA TRP A 287 -5.21 2.47 -21.60
C TRP A 287 -6.08 2.31 -20.37
N HIS A 288 -6.61 3.41 -19.85
CA HIS A 288 -7.60 3.36 -18.79
C HIS A 288 -8.98 3.06 -19.37
N TYR A 289 -9.61 1.99 -18.90
CA TYR A 289 -10.91 1.58 -19.41
C TYR A 289 -12.05 2.23 -18.61
N THR A 290 -12.33 3.50 -18.94
CA THR A 290 -13.28 4.37 -18.24
C THR A 290 -14.72 3.84 -18.17
N ALA A 291 -15.10 2.93 -19.07
CA ALA A 291 -16.41 2.29 -19.08
C ALA A 291 -16.62 1.31 -17.91
N TYR A 292 -15.55 0.73 -17.37
CA TYR A 292 -15.59 -0.24 -16.26
C TYR A 292 -14.96 0.27 -14.98
N ASP A 293 -14.18 1.36 -15.06
CA ASP A 293 -13.51 1.95 -13.92
C ASP A 293 -13.63 3.48 -13.96
N GLN A 294 -14.30 4.03 -12.95
CA GLN A 294 -14.53 5.48 -12.82
C GLN A 294 -13.59 6.14 -11.80
N ARG A 295 -12.53 5.43 -11.38
CA ARG A 295 -11.53 5.97 -10.47
C ARG A 295 -10.91 7.27 -11.01
N PRO A 296 -11.07 8.40 -10.31
CA PRO A 296 -10.49 9.66 -10.76
C PRO A 296 -8.96 9.62 -10.80
N GLU A 297 -8.32 8.78 -9.99
CA GLU A 297 -6.86 8.62 -9.93
C GLU A 297 -6.32 8.04 -11.25
N LEU A 298 -7.01 7.07 -11.84
CA LEU A 298 -6.64 6.46 -13.11
C LEU A 298 -7.08 7.30 -14.31
N ALA A 299 -8.19 8.03 -14.17
CA ALA A 299 -8.67 8.96 -15.19
C ALA A 299 -7.72 10.14 -15.43
N LYS A 300 -7.07 10.67 -14.39
CA LYS A 300 -6.10 11.77 -14.50
C LYS A 300 -4.85 11.39 -15.31
N VAL A 301 -4.43 10.12 -15.26
CA VAL A 301 -3.24 9.63 -15.96
C VAL A 301 -3.48 9.50 -17.46
N ASN A 302 -4.74 9.38 -17.89
CA ASN A 302 -5.16 9.25 -19.29
C ASN A 302 -4.80 10.48 -20.17
N CYS A 303 -4.34 11.58 -19.57
CA CYS A 303 -3.92 12.78 -20.29
C CYS A 303 -2.46 12.75 -20.79
N TYR A 304 -1.63 11.81 -20.33
CA TYR A 304 -0.27 11.63 -20.85
C TYR A 304 -0.24 10.51 -21.87
N CYS A 305 -0.70 10.79 -23.09
CA CYS A 305 -0.26 10.04 -24.26
C CYS A 305 1.24 10.31 -24.39
N PRO A 306 2.16 9.34 -24.16
CA PRO A 306 3.55 9.58 -24.50
C PRO A 306 3.58 9.86 -26.00
N SER A 307 4.27 10.92 -26.39
CA SER A 307 4.53 11.34 -27.76
C SER A 307 5.03 10.21 -28.70
N LYS A 308 5.34 9.02 -28.17
CA LYS A 308 5.63 7.79 -28.91
C LYS A 308 4.39 7.06 -29.50
N PHE A 309 3.21 7.19 -28.90
CA PHE A 309 1.96 6.57 -29.41
C PHE A 309 1.19 7.46 -30.40
N SER A 310 1.49 8.76 -30.43
CA SER A 310 0.71 9.77 -31.18
C SER A 310 0.82 9.64 -32.71
N ILE A 311 1.82 8.91 -33.24
CA ILE A 311 2.05 8.84 -34.69
C ILE A 311 1.07 7.91 -35.43
N LEU A 312 0.36 7.01 -34.74
CA LEU A 312 -0.61 6.11 -35.40
C LEU A 312 -2.08 6.57 -35.34
N VAL A 313 -2.42 7.54 -34.48
CA VAL A 313 -3.80 8.04 -34.34
C VAL A 313 -4.08 9.22 -35.29
N SER A 314 -3.06 9.79 -35.94
CA SER A 314 -3.24 10.94 -36.85
C SER A 314 -3.87 10.62 -38.22
N ILE A 315 -4.23 9.35 -38.50
CA ILE A 315 -4.87 8.96 -39.78
C ILE A 315 -6.39 8.79 -39.65
N PHE A 316 -6.95 8.67 -38.44
CA PHE A 316 -8.39 8.45 -38.27
C PHE A 316 -9.07 9.60 -37.53
N ASN A 317 -9.99 10.25 -38.24
CA ASN A 317 -10.77 11.41 -37.80
C ASN A 317 -11.40 11.20 -36.42
N PHE A 318 -11.33 12.27 -35.62
CA PHE A 318 -11.70 12.36 -34.22
C PHE A 318 -13.22 12.30 -33.93
N SER A 319 -14.03 11.74 -34.83
CA SER A 319 -15.49 11.86 -34.81
C SER A 319 -16.23 10.60 -34.34
N ASP A 320 -15.59 9.43 -34.29
CA ASP A 320 -16.27 8.15 -34.00
C ASP A 320 -15.92 7.55 -32.63
N LEU A 321 -15.44 8.35 -31.68
CA LEU A 321 -14.98 7.94 -30.34
C LEU A 321 -16.10 7.66 -29.32
N VAL A 322 -17.28 7.25 -29.79
CA VAL A 322 -18.35 6.70 -28.96
C VAL A 322 -18.87 5.47 -29.66
N LEU A 323 -18.22 4.32 -29.41
CA LEU A 323 -18.74 2.94 -29.41
C LEU A 323 -17.60 1.97 -29.79
N HIS A 324 -17.30 1.04 -28.88
CA HIS A 324 -16.45 -0.16 -29.02
C HIS A 324 -14.91 0.03 -29.06
N PRO A 325 -14.17 -0.37 -28.01
CA PRO A 325 -12.70 -0.47 -28.04
C PRO A 325 -12.19 -1.72 -28.79
N ARG A 326 -13.04 -2.45 -29.53
CA ARG A 326 -12.72 -3.78 -30.08
C ARG A 326 -12.47 -3.83 -31.57
N ILE A 327 -12.34 -2.68 -32.20
CA ILE A 327 -12.07 -2.50 -33.63
C ILE A 327 -11.00 -1.41 -33.59
N TYR A 328 -9.73 -1.68 -33.87
CA TYR A 328 -9.16 -1.82 -35.20
C TYR A 328 -7.79 -2.52 -35.10
N CYS A 329 -7.58 -3.56 -35.90
CA CYS A 329 -6.32 -3.87 -36.62
C CYS A 329 -6.52 -5.19 -37.38
N HIS A 330 -7.35 -5.14 -38.43
CA HIS A 330 -7.12 -6.00 -39.59
C HIS A 330 -6.23 -5.19 -40.53
N PHE A 331 -4.92 -5.47 -40.52
CA PHE A 331 -3.99 -5.36 -41.64
C PHE A 331 -2.73 -6.14 -41.27
#